data_AF-C9SG09-F1
#
_entry.id   AF-C9SG09-F1
#
_cell.length_a   1.000
_cell.length_b   1.000
_cell.length_c   1.000
_cell.angle_alpha   90.00
_cell.angle_beta   90.00
_cell.angle_gamma   90.00
#
_symmetry.space_group_name_H-M   'P 1'
#
loop_
_entity.id
_entity.type
_entity.pdbx_description
1 polymer ?
#
loop_
_entity_poly.entity_id
_entity_poly.type
_entity_poly.pdbx_seq_one_letter_code
_entity_poly.pdbx_strand_id
1 'polypeptide(L)'
;MLDEPMHGPYLAGAPATGSTPEQRFEANKTVLRDIIEVDHFSNAVPESIVSIWLNALDPRNKTPLPRDVKGFYGGDLRASIPIELAHDCYKYVIHETDKTKVDKYAIRMLIALSLLDTEDLSKKDANLAGLALWHTALAQARLPGSLVDLSDTLKRYEAIRPRASLSDIKLPQPLRLVARLLTAAEQLGNAETVVLLQNWKPENSTSSSPPL
;
A
#
# COMPACT_ATOMS: atom_id res chain seq x y z
N MET A 1 38.90 -24.47 3.08
CA MET A 1 37.80 -23.93 2.27
C MET A 1 36.56 -24.11 3.10
N LEU A 2 36.10 -23.02 3.71
CA LEU A 2 34.91 -23.03 4.54
C LEU A 2 33.74 -22.69 3.62
N ASP A 3 32.83 -23.64 3.46
CA ASP A 3 31.55 -23.43 2.79
C ASP A 3 30.76 -22.41 3.61
N GLU A 4 30.70 -21.17 3.12
CA GLU A 4 29.75 -20.19 3.63
C GLU A 4 28.33 -20.65 3.25
N PRO A 5 27.38 -20.72 4.20
CA PRO A 5 26.00 -20.99 3.86
C PRO A 5 25.44 -19.80 3.11
N MET A 6 25.20 -20.00 1.81
CA MET A 6 24.41 -19.14 0.92
C MET A 6 23.20 -18.61 1.69
N HIS A 7 23.29 -17.34 2.10
CA HIS A 7 22.17 -16.62 2.69
C HIS A 7 21.07 -16.57 1.63
N GLY A 8 20.00 -17.34 1.86
CA GLY A 8 18.77 -17.24 1.08
C GLY A 8 18.27 -15.79 1.04
N PRO A 9 17.45 -15.43 0.04
CA PRO A 9 17.01 -14.05 -0.12
C PRO A 9 16.33 -13.60 1.17
N TYR A 10 16.84 -12.54 1.78
CA TYR A 10 16.20 -11.82 2.87
C TYR A 10 14.81 -11.37 2.39
N LEU A 11 13.80 -12.23 2.58
CA LEU A 11 12.42 -11.84 2.49
C LEU A 11 12.15 -11.00 3.74
N ALA A 12 12.38 -9.69 3.61
CA ALA A 12 11.79 -8.70 4.50
C ALA A 12 10.30 -9.03 4.63
N GLY A 13 9.93 -9.50 5.82
CA GLY A 13 8.63 -10.09 6.05
C GLY A 13 7.53 -9.07 5.86
N ALA A 14 6.49 -9.46 5.13
CA ALA A 14 5.20 -8.80 5.20
C ALA A 14 4.83 -8.54 6.68
N PRO A 15 4.23 -7.40 7.01
CA PRO A 15 4.08 -6.96 8.39
C PRO A 15 3.31 -8.00 9.21
N ALA A 16 3.92 -8.47 10.30
CA ALA A 16 3.25 -9.35 11.26
C ALA A 16 2.05 -8.61 11.89
N THR A 17 0.90 -9.28 11.93
CA THR A 17 -0.30 -8.84 12.63
C THR A 17 0.03 -8.51 14.09
N GLY A 18 -0.27 -7.27 14.52
CA GLY A 18 -0.01 -6.79 15.88
C GLY A 18 1.24 -5.93 16.10
N SER A 19 2.06 -5.71 15.07
CA SER A 19 3.21 -4.79 15.16
C SER A 19 2.81 -3.31 15.07
N THR A 20 3.45 -2.44 15.85
CA THR A 20 3.22 -0.97 15.75
C THR A 20 3.94 -0.38 14.54
N PRO A 21 3.53 0.80 14.01
CA PRO A 21 4.25 1.48 12.94
C PRO A 21 5.76 1.67 13.23
N GLU A 22 6.13 1.95 14.49
CA GLU A 22 7.54 2.08 14.91
C GLU A 22 8.32 0.78 14.76
N GLN A 23 7.72 -0.35 15.14
CA GLN A 23 8.36 -1.67 14.99
C GLN A 23 8.55 -2.03 13.52
N ARG A 24 7.55 -1.71 12.68
CA ARG A 24 7.63 -1.94 11.23
C ARG A 24 8.67 -1.06 10.57
N PHE A 25 8.80 0.20 11.00
CA PHE A 25 9.85 1.11 10.55
C PHE A 25 11.24 0.54 10.84
N GLU A 26 11.51 0.12 12.08
CA GLU A 26 12.83 -0.44 12.45
C GLU A 26 13.13 -1.73 11.69
N ALA A 27 12.16 -2.64 11.60
CA ALA A 27 12.34 -3.91 10.90
C ALA A 27 12.64 -3.73 9.40
N ASN A 28 12.12 -2.67 8.77
CA ASN A 28 12.22 -2.45 7.33
C ASN A 28 13.11 -1.27 6.95
N LYS A 29 13.86 -0.69 7.89
CA LYS A 29 14.60 0.57 7.67
C LYS A 29 15.53 0.53 6.44
N THR A 30 16.24 -0.57 6.24
CA THR A 30 17.12 -0.76 5.07
C THR A 30 16.31 -0.82 3.77
N VAL A 31 15.18 -1.51 3.77
CA VAL A 31 14.30 -1.61 2.59
C VAL A 31 13.64 -0.27 2.28
N LEU A 32 13.19 0.46 3.30
CA LEU A 32 12.64 1.80 3.15
C LEU A 32 13.66 2.76 2.55
N ARG A 33 14.93 2.67 2.98
CA ARG A 33 16.03 3.44 2.38
C ARG A 33 16.19 3.12 0.90
N ASP A 34 16.21 1.84 0.55
CA ASP A 34 16.34 1.36 -0.83
C ASP A 34 15.15 1.79 -1.71
N ILE A 35 13.91 1.75 -1.19
CA ILE A 35 12.72 2.28 -1.88
C ILE A 35 12.90 3.77 -2.18
N ILE A 36 13.34 4.57 -1.20
CA ILE A 36 13.54 6.02 -1.38
C ILE A 36 14.65 6.28 -2.41
N GLU A 37 15.80 5.65 -2.24
CA GLU A 37 17.00 5.92 -3.04
C GLU A 37 16.84 5.43 -4.48
N VAL A 38 16.42 4.18 -4.65
CA VAL A 38 16.39 3.51 -5.95
C VAL A 38 15.04 3.69 -6.62
N ASP A 39 13.94 3.36 -5.95
CA ASP A 39 12.64 3.28 -6.60
C ASP A 39 11.99 4.68 -6.79
N HIS A 40 12.09 5.56 -5.80
CA HIS A 40 11.56 6.94 -5.87
C HIS A 40 12.53 7.90 -6.58
N PHE A 41 13.78 7.98 -6.12
CA PHE A 41 14.74 8.94 -6.67
C PHE A 41 15.62 8.42 -7.81
N SER A 42 15.58 7.13 -8.15
CA SER A 42 16.42 6.55 -9.22
C SER A 42 17.93 6.85 -9.04
N ASN A 43 18.42 6.88 -7.80
CA ASN A 43 19.79 7.24 -7.42
C ASN A 43 20.24 8.65 -7.87
N ALA A 44 19.28 9.54 -8.18
CA ALA A 44 19.56 10.86 -8.73
C ALA A 44 19.81 11.94 -7.66
N VAL A 45 19.60 11.62 -6.37
CA VAL A 45 19.74 12.56 -5.26
C VAL A 45 20.86 12.15 -4.30
N PRO A 46 21.51 13.11 -3.60
CA PRO A 46 22.49 12.79 -2.57
C PRO A 46 21.91 11.99 -1.40
N GLU A 47 22.77 11.22 -0.73
CA GLU A 47 22.43 10.42 0.45
C GLU A 47 21.79 11.24 1.60
N SER A 48 22.12 12.52 1.69
CA SER A 48 21.52 13.44 2.66
C SER A 48 20.00 13.62 2.43
N ILE A 49 19.56 13.66 1.17
CA ILE A 49 18.13 13.76 0.82
C ILE A 49 17.40 12.47 1.16
N VAL A 50 18.00 11.31 0.84
CA VAL A 50 17.47 9.99 1.22
C VAL A 50 17.30 9.91 2.74
N SER A 51 18.27 10.40 3.50
CA SER A 51 18.24 10.38 4.97
C SER A 51 17.16 11.32 5.55
N ILE A 52 16.89 12.46 4.91
CA ILE A 52 15.78 13.35 5.29
C ILE A 52 14.43 12.65 5.10
N TRP A 53 14.23 11.98 3.97
CA TRP A 53 13.00 11.22 3.71
C TRP A 53 12.81 10.06 4.68
N LEU A 54 13.88 9.30 4.93
CA LEU A 54 13.84 8.19 5.88
C LEU A 54 13.53 8.68 7.30
N ASN A 55 14.06 9.85 7.70
CA ASN A 55 13.71 10.46 8.98
C ASN A 55 12.25 10.95 9.01
N ALA A 56 11.72 11.46 7.89
CA ALA A 56 10.32 11.87 7.80
C ALA A 56 9.34 10.69 7.91
N LEU A 57 9.77 9.48 7.53
CA LEU A 57 9.01 8.24 7.69
C LEU A 57 8.99 7.68 9.11
N ASP A 58 9.94 8.08 9.97
CA ASP A 58 10.00 7.59 11.35
C ASP A 58 8.80 8.10 12.16
N PRO A 59 7.90 7.23 12.67
CA PRO A 59 6.72 7.66 13.44
C PRO A 59 7.08 8.41 14.74
N ARG A 60 8.32 8.25 15.22
CA ARG A 60 8.85 8.97 16.40
C ARG A 60 9.29 10.39 16.05
N ASN A 61 9.45 10.73 14.77
CA ASN A 61 9.87 12.06 14.35
C ASN A 61 8.79 13.12 14.66
N LYS A 62 9.08 13.97 15.66
CA LYS A 62 8.19 15.06 16.10
C LYS A 62 8.53 16.43 15.48
N THR A 63 9.37 16.49 14.45
CA THR A 63 9.74 17.75 13.78
C THR A 63 8.50 18.47 13.27
N PRO A 64 8.17 19.68 13.74
CA PRO A 64 6.97 20.38 13.28
C PRO A 64 6.99 20.58 11.76
N LEU A 65 5.86 20.32 11.10
CA LEU A 65 5.70 20.65 9.70
C LEU A 65 5.17 22.08 9.54
N PRO A 66 5.56 22.81 8.49
CA PRO A 66 4.96 24.11 8.20
C PRO A 66 3.45 23.97 7.99
N ARG A 67 2.65 24.88 8.58
CA ARG A 67 1.18 24.77 8.60
C ARG A 67 0.52 24.79 7.22
N ASP A 68 1.16 25.44 6.25
CA ASP A 68 0.59 25.66 4.92
C ASP A 68 1.09 24.67 3.86
N VAL A 69 1.96 23.73 4.25
CA VAL A 69 2.48 22.72 3.32
C VAL A 69 1.53 21.53 3.31
N LYS A 70 0.87 21.34 2.17
CA LYS A 70 0.05 20.16 1.89
C LYS A 70 0.95 19.01 1.42
N GLY A 71 0.56 17.79 1.77
CA GLY A 71 1.13 16.56 1.23
C GLY A 71 0.84 16.38 -0.26
N PHE A 72 1.46 15.36 -0.87
CA PHE A 72 1.38 15.06 -2.30
C PHE A 72 -0.07 14.97 -2.85
N TYR A 73 -1.00 14.56 -1.99
CA TYR A 73 -2.42 14.39 -2.33
C TYR A 73 -3.34 15.46 -1.71
N GLY A 74 -2.78 16.59 -1.27
CA GLY A 74 -3.51 17.71 -0.69
C GLY A 74 -3.88 17.57 0.80
N GLY A 75 -3.52 16.44 1.42
CA GLY A 75 -3.76 16.12 2.83
C GLY A 75 -2.51 16.26 3.71
N ASP A 76 -2.45 15.47 4.79
CA ASP A 76 -1.30 15.45 5.70
C ASP A 76 -0.01 15.00 4.99
N LEU A 77 1.06 15.78 5.15
CA LEU A 77 2.32 15.53 4.49
C LEU A 77 2.97 14.22 4.97
N ARG A 78 2.97 13.92 6.27
CA ARG A 78 3.59 12.68 6.78
C ARG A 78 2.88 11.45 6.26
N ALA A 79 1.55 11.46 6.29
CA ALA A 79 0.74 10.37 5.77
C ALA A 79 0.88 10.22 4.25
N SER A 80 1.16 11.32 3.52
CA SER A 80 1.34 11.27 2.07
C SER A 80 2.66 10.64 1.61
N ILE A 81 3.73 10.69 2.42
CA ILE A 81 5.05 10.16 2.02
C ILE A 81 5.01 8.63 1.82
N PRO A 82 4.49 7.80 2.76
CA PRO A 82 4.32 6.36 2.54
C PRO A 82 3.48 6.03 1.30
N ILE A 83 2.43 6.82 1.04
CA ILE A 83 1.55 6.63 -0.12
C ILE A 83 2.29 6.96 -1.41
N GLU A 84 3.11 8.01 -1.41
CA GLU A 84 3.95 8.38 -2.56
C GLU A 84 4.94 7.27 -2.92
N LEU A 85 5.67 6.75 -1.92
CA LEU A 85 6.61 5.66 -2.13
C LEU A 85 5.92 4.38 -2.64
N ALA A 86 4.71 4.11 -2.15
CA ALA A 86 3.87 3.03 -2.65
C ALA A 86 3.42 3.28 -4.10
N HIS A 87 3.08 4.52 -4.44
CA HIS A 87 2.67 4.91 -5.78
C HIS A 87 3.79 4.71 -6.82
N ASP A 88 5.07 4.93 -6.48
CA ASP A 88 6.18 4.63 -7.42
C ASP A 88 6.31 3.14 -7.76
N CYS A 89 5.89 2.28 -6.84
CA CYS A 89 5.80 0.84 -7.08
C CYS A 89 4.63 0.47 -8.01
N TYR A 90 3.62 1.33 -8.17
CA TYR A 90 2.36 1.04 -8.86
C TYR A 90 2.58 0.51 -10.28
N LYS A 91 3.41 1.17 -11.08
CA LYS A 91 3.64 0.77 -12.49
C LYS A 91 4.16 -0.66 -12.60
N TYR A 92 5.01 -1.09 -11.66
CA TYR A 92 5.54 -2.44 -11.64
C TYR A 92 4.50 -3.43 -11.14
N VAL A 93 3.72 -3.08 -10.12
CA VAL A 93 2.69 -3.99 -9.61
C VAL A 93 1.56 -4.20 -10.62
N ILE A 94 1.20 -3.18 -11.42
CA ILE A 94 0.06 -3.24 -12.34
C ILE A 94 0.42 -3.70 -13.76
N HIS A 95 1.59 -3.30 -14.30
CA HIS A 95 1.92 -3.54 -15.72
C HIS A 95 3.00 -4.60 -15.95
N GLU A 96 3.74 -5.00 -14.91
CA GLU A 96 4.78 -6.02 -15.05
C GLU A 96 4.18 -7.43 -15.09
N THR A 97 4.83 -8.32 -15.85
CA THR A 97 4.46 -9.73 -15.98
C THR A 97 5.51 -10.67 -15.41
N ASP A 98 6.74 -10.20 -15.18
CA ASP A 98 7.73 -10.94 -14.40
C ASP A 98 7.28 -11.03 -12.93
N LYS A 99 6.86 -12.23 -12.53
CA LYS A 99 6.38 -12.53 -11.18
C LYS A 99 7.37 -12.13 -10.09
N THR A 100 8.67 -12.37 -10.28
CA THR A 100 9.69 -12.04 -9.27
C THR A 100 9.75 -10.53 -9.05
N LYS A 101 9.67 -9.76 -10.13
CA LYS A 101 9.68 -8.30 -10.08
C LYS A 101 8.38 -7.78 -9.48
N VAL A 102 7.24 -8.36 -9.83
CA VAL A 102 5.96 -7.99 -9.21
C VAL A 102 5.99 -8.25 -7.71
N ASP A 103 6.41 -9.44 -7.27
CA ASP A 103 6.46 -9.81 -5.86
C ASP A 103 7.34 -8.82 -5.07
N LYS A 104 8.52 -8.47 -5.62
CA LYS A 104 9.42 -7.47 -5.05
C LYS A 104 8.72 -6.12 -4.85
N TYR A 105 8.06 -5.60 -5.88
CA TYR A 105 7.42 -4.28 -5.81
C TYR A 105 6.12 -4.28 -5.01
N ALA A 106 5.39 -5.39 -4.97
CA ALA A 106 4.22 -5.56 -4.11
C ALA A 106 4.62 -5.57 -2.64
N ILE A 107 5.67 -6.31 -2.27
CA ILE A 107 6.20 -6.31 -0.89
C ILE A 107 6.66 -4.92 -0.49
N ARG A 108 7.40 -4.21 -1.35
CA ARG A 108 7.85 -2.84 -1.09
C ARG A 108 6.69 -1.86 -0.89
N MET A 109 5.64 -1.98 -1.72
CA MET A 109 4.41 -1.21 -1.58
C MET A 109 3.76 -1.46 -0.20
N LEU A 110 3.66 -2.72 0.24
CA LEU A 110 3.13 -3.07 1.57
C LEU A 110 4.02 -2.55 2.70
N ILE A 111 5.34 -2.65 2.58
CA ILE A 111 6.29 -2.13 3.57
C ILE A 111 6.11 -0.63 3.76
N ALA A 112 6.05 0.14 2.67
CA ALA A 112 5.83 1.58 2.74
C ALA A 112 4.52 1.90 3.44
N LEU A 113 3.41 1.31 2.99
CA LEU A 113 2.07 1.56 3.54
C LEU A 113 1.89 1.06 4.98
N SER A 114 2.70 0.09 5.41
CA SER A 114 2.66 -0.44 6.77
C SER A 114 3.00 0.60 7.85
N LEU A 115 3.62 1.72 7.46
CA LEU A 115 3.93 2.83 8.38
C LEU A 115 2.69 3.65 8.75
N LEU A 116 1.57 3.46 8.04
CA LEU A 116 0.32 4.16 8.30
C LEU A 116 -0.54 3.40 9.32
N ASP A 117 -1.01 4.10 10.34
CA ASP A 117 -2.20 3.68 11.07
C ASP A 117 -3.43 4.08 10.24
N THR A 118 -3.94 3.16 9.43
CA THR A 118 -5.08 3.42 8.55
C THR A 118 -6.36 3.72 9.31
N GLU A 119 -6.51 3.23 10.54
CA GLU A 119 -7.71 3.48 11.35
C GLU A 119 -7.71 4.92 11.87
N ASP A 120 -6.59 5.37 12.44
CA ASP A 120 -6.41 6.77 12.84
C ASP A 120 -6.45 7.71 11.63
N LEU A 121 -5.77 7.37 10.54
CA LEU A 121 -5.78 8.15 9.30
C LEU A 121 -7.20 8.30 8.76
N SER A 122 -8.02 7.24 8.79
CA SER A 122 -9.39 7.32 8.31
C SER A 122 -10.25 8.31 9.08
N LYS A 123 -9.94 8.60 10.35
CA LYS A 123 -10.67 9.59 11.17
C LYS A 123 -10.31 11.02 10.77
N LYS A 124 -9.09 11.23 10.25
CA LYS A 124 -8.52 12.54 9.91
C LYS A 124 -8.69 12.89 8.43
N ASP A 125 -8.45 11.93 7.55
CA ASP A 125 -8.46 12.10 6.10
C ASP A 125 -8.89 10.80 5.39
N ALA A 126 -10.17 10.74 5.01
CA ALA A 126 -10.73 9.59 4.30
C ALA A 126 -10.14 9.41 2.89
N ASN A 127 -9.63 10.47 2.27
CA ASN A 127 -9.03 10.38 0.94
C ASN A 127 -7.67 9.67 1.02
N LEU A 128 -6.80 10.07 1.95
CA LEU A 128 -5.51 9.41 2.15
C LEU A 128 -5.68 7.98 2.65
N ALA A 129 -6.60 7.72 3.57
CA ALA A 129 -6.89 6.36 4.02
C ALA A 129 -7.41 5.47 2.87
N GLY A 130 -8.29 6.02 2.01
CA GLY A 130 -8.77 5.31 0.83
C GLY A 130 -7.66 5.00 -0.16
N LEU A 131 -6.77 5.94 -0.45
CA LEU A 131 -5.60 5.73 -1.32
C LEU A 131 -4.67 4.65 -0.77
N ALA A 132 -4.34 4.72 0.53
CA ALA A 132 -3.52 3.72 1.19
C ALA A 132 -4.15 2.32 1.09
N LEU A 133 -5.44 2.18 1.35
CA LEU A 133 -6.14 0.89 1.27
C LEU A 133 -6.26 0.36 -0.16
N TRP A 134 -6.44 1.24 -1.16
CA TRP A 134 -6.37 0.82 -2.56
C TRP A 134 -4.98 0.22 -2.86
N HIS A 135 -3.90 0.97 -2.60
CA HIS A 135 -2.56 0.47 -2.91
C HIS A 135 -2.23 -0.83 -2.14
N THR A 136 -2.65 -0.95 -0.87
CA THR A 136 -2.53 -2.19 -0.09
C THR A 136 -3.27 -3.35 -0.75
N ALA A 137 -4.53 -3.16 -1.15
CA ALA A 137 -5.31 -4.21 -1.81
C ALA A 137 -4.70 -4.64 -3.15
N LEU A 138 -4.14 -3.68 -3.90
CA LEU A 138 -3.44 -3.98 -5.16
C LEU A 138 -2.22 -4.86 -4.94
N ALA A 139 -1.39 -4.55 -3.95
CA ALA A 139 -0.22 -5.36 -3.64
C ALA A 139 -0.61 -6.76 -3.12
N GLN A 140 -1.60 -6.85 -2.22
CA GLN A 140 -2.10 -8.12 -1.70
C GLN A 140 -2.70 -9.02 -2.78
N ALA A 141 -3.45 -8.46 -3.74
CA ALA A 141 -4.01 -9.24 -4.85
C ALA A 141 -2.93 -9.87 -5.74
N ARG A 142 -1.71 -9.33 -5.73
CA ARG A 142 -0.59 -9.79 -6.55
C ARG A 142 0.29 -10.80 -5.83
N LEU A 143 0.21 -10.88 -4.50
CA LEU A 143 1.00 -11.83 -3.69
C LEU A 143 0.22 -13.13 -3.40
N PRO A 144 0.90 -14.29 -3.41
CA PRO A 144 0.30 -15.53 -2.93
C PRO A 144 0.13 -15.50 -1.40
N GLY A 145 -0.96 -16.09 -0.89
CA GLY A 145 -1.19 -16.25 0.55
C GLY A 145 -1.75 -15.03 1.29
N SER A 146 -2.02 -13.91 0.61
CA SER A 146 -2.54 -12.67 1.22
C SER A 146 -4.08 -12.58 1.27
N LEU A 147 -4.81 -13.70 1.11
CA LEU A 147 -6.27 -13.69 0.94
C LEU A 147 -7.03 -13.08 2.13
N VAL A 148 -6.62 -13.43 3.36
CA VAL A 148 -7.26 -12.93 4.58
C VAL A 148 -7.04 -11.42 4.68
N ASP A 149 -5.79 -10.98 4.51
CA ASP A 149 -5.43 -9.57 4.56
C ASP A 149 -6.12 -8.76 3.44
N LEU A 150 -6.28 -9.35 2.24
CA LEU A 150 -7.01 -8.74 1.12
C LEU A 150 -8.49 -8.55 1.45
N SER A 151 -9.14 -9.58 1.98
CA SER A 151 -10.54 -9.52 2.39
C SER A 151 -10.78 -8.41 3.42
N ASP A 152 -9.94 -8.35 4.46
CA ASP A 152 -10.05 -7.32 5.50
C ASP A 152 -9.76 -5.92 4.95
N THR A 153 -8.81 -5.79 4.03
CA THR A 153 -8.50 -4.53 3.35
C THR A 153 -9.67 -4.05 2.50
N LEU A 154 -10.32 -4.94 1.75
CA LEU A 154 -11.49 -4.60 0.94
C LEU A 154 -12.68 -4.14 1.79
N LYS A 155 -12.94 -4.80 2.94
CA LYS A 155 -13.99 -4.34 3.89
C LYS A 155 -13.70 -2.94 4.43
N ARG A 156 -12.46 -2.70 4.85
CA ARG A 156 -12.03 -1.37 5.32
C ARG A 156 -12.17 -0.31 4.23
N TYR A 157 -11.80 -0.67 3.00
CA TYR A 157 -11.95 0.20 1.84
C TYR A 157 -13.42 0.56 1.60
N GLU A 158 -14.32 -0.42 1.61
CA GLU A 158 -15.77 -0.22 1.47
C GLU A 158 -16.35 0.71 2.53
N ALA A 159 -15.92 0.57 3.78
CA ALA A 159 -16.36 1.44 4.87
C ALA A 159 -15.88 2.89 4.73
N ILE A 160 -14.68 3.09 4.19
CA ILE A 160 -14.07 4.43 4.05
C ILE A 160 -14.51 5.14 2.77
N ARG A 161 -14.73 4.40 1.68
CA ARG A 161 -14.97 4.98 0.35
C ARG A 161 -16.11 6.00 0.30
N PRO A 162 -17.28 5.83 0.96
CA PRO A 162 -18.35 6.81 0.96
C PRO A 162 -17.98 8.15 1.63
N ARG A 163 -16.98 8.15 2.50
CA ARG A 163 -16.50 9.34 3.23
C ARG A 163 -15.44 10.12 2.44
N ALA A 164 -14.86 9.50 1.42
CA ALA A 164 -13.85 10.11 0.57
C ALA A 164 -14.48 10.97 -0.54
N SER A 165 -13.98 12.18 -0.70
CA SER A 165 -14.44 13.14 -1.71
C SER A 165 -13.78 12.98 -3.08
N LEU A 166 -12.75 12.12 -3.19
CA LEU A 166 -12.09 11.84 -4.46
C LEU A 166 -13.05 11.22 -5.48
N SER A 167 -12.92 11.67 -6.73
CA SER A 167 -13.63 11.11 -7.88
C SER A 167 -13.32 9.63 -8.08
N ASP A 168 -14.23 8.88 -8.69
CA ASP A 168 -14.04 7.46 -9.01
C ASP A 168 -12.76 7.15 -9.80
N ILE A 169 -12.31 8.09 -10.66
CA ILE A 169 -11.06 7.95 -11.41
C ILE A 169 -9.85 7.86 -10.47
N LYS A 170 -9.84 8.69 -9.42
CA LYS A 170 -8.77 8.81 -8.42
C LYS A 170 -8.93 7.90 -7.22
N LEU A 171 -10.13 7.38 -6.98
CA LEU A 171 -10.44 6.45 -5.91
C LEU A 171 -11.68 5.64 -6.32
N PRO A 172 -11.53 4.44 -6.89
CA PRO A 172 -12.64 3.69 -7.50
C PRO A 172 -13.74 3.32 -6.48
N GLN A 173 -14.98 3.24 -6.92
CA GLN A 173 -16.04 2.60 -6.15
C GLN A 173 -15.66 1.13 -5.90
N PRO A 174 -16.14 0.51 -4.80
CA PRO A 174 -15.64 -0.80 -4.39
C PRO A 174 -15.73 -1.89 -5.47
N LEU A 175 -16.84 -1.96 -6.21
CA LEU A 175 -17.00 -2.90 -7.32
C LEU A 175 -15.99 -2.64 -8.46
N ARG A 176 -15.68 -1.37 -8.76
CA ARG A 176 -14.66 -1.02 -9.75
C ARG A 176 -13.26 -1.38 -9.26
N LEU A 177 -12.99 -1.24 -7.97
CA LEU A 177 -11.73 -1.69 -7.38
C LEU A 177 -11.59 -3.21 -7.54
N VAL A 178 -12.60 -3.99 -7.12
CA VAL A 178 -12.61 -5.45 -7.24
C VAL A 178 -12.36 -5.90 -8.67
N ALA A 179 -13.02 -5.29 -9.66
CA ALA A 179 -12.81 -5.61 -11.07
C ALA A 179 -11.36 -5.34 -11.55
N ARG A 180 -10.75 -4.23 -11.09
CA ARG A 180 -9.34 -3.91 -11.37
C ARG A 180 -8.39 -4.94 -10.74
N LEU A 181 -8.65 -5.33 -9.49
CA LEU A 181 -7.86 -6.32 -8.78
C LEU A 181 -7.98 -7.71 -9.43
N LEU A 182 -9.19 -8.07 -9.89
CA LEU A 182 -9.45 -9.33 -10.58
C LEU A 182 -8.61 -9.41 -11.85
N THR A 183 -8.64 -8.36 -12.68
CA THR A 183 -7.81 -8.28 -13.89
C THR A 183 -6.33 -8.47 -13.57
N ALA A 184 -5.85 -7.82 -12.50
CA ALA A 184 -4.45 -7.92 -12.08
C ALA A 184 -4.09 -9.32 -11.53
N ALA A 185 -5.02 -10.00 -10.86
CA ALA A 185 -4.82 -11.35 -10.34
C ALA A 185 -4.83 -12.41 -11.46
N GLU A 186 -5.72 -12.26 -12.45
CA GLU A 186 -5.80 -13.13 -13.64
C GLU A 186 -4.51 -13.09 -14.45
N GLN A 187 -3.93 -11.90 -14.66
CA GLN A 187 -2.68 -11.73 -15.42
C GLN A 187 -1.48 -12.48 -14.83
N LEU A 188 -1.46 -12.72 -13.51
CA LEU A 188 -0.39 -13.50 -12.84
C LEU A 188 -0.76 -14.95 -12.54
N GLY A 189 -1.99 -15.37 -12.86
CA GLY A 189 -2.48 -16.69 -12.51
C GLY A 189 -2.61 -16.91 -11.00
N ASN A 190 -2.95 -15.88 -10.22
CA ASN A 190 -3.21 -16.01 -8.78
C ASN A 190 -4.61 -16.58 -8.53
N ALA A 191 -4.79 -17.88 -8.76
CA ALA A 191 -6.09 -18.54 -8.82
C ALA A 191 -6.94 -18.35 -7.54
N GLU A 192 -6.32 -18.39 -6.36
CA GLU A 192 -7.05 -18.22 -5.10
C GLU A 192 -7.61 -16.79 -4.95
N THR A 193 -6.81 -15.78 -5.31
CA THR A 193 -7.25 -14.38 -5.32
C THR A 193 -8.36 -14.17 -6.35
N VAL A 194 -8.24 -14.80 -7.54
CA VAL A 194 -9.29 -14.77 -8.57
C VAL A 194 -10.62 -15.30 -8.00
N VAL A 195 -10.59 -16.45 -7.33
CA VAL A 195 -11.78 -17.05 -6.71
C VAL A 195 -12.37 -16.14 -5.62
N LEU A 196 -11.53 -15.56 -4.75
CA LEU A 196 -11.99 -14.62 -3.72
C LEU A 196 -12.70 -13.41 -4.34
N LEU A 197 -12.08 -12.77 -5.34
CA LEU A 197 -12.57 -11.55 -5.96
C LEU A 197 -13.83 -11.78 -6.82
N GLN A 198 -13.94 -12.92 -7.51
CA GLN A 198 -15.16 -13.30 -8.25
C GLN A 198 -16.37 -13.51 -7.33
N ASN A 199 -16.13 -13.96 -6.10
CA ASN A 199 -17.17 -14.19 -5.09
C ASN A 199 -17.39 -12.99 -4.16
N TRP A 200 -16.67 -11.88 -4.38
CA TRP A 200 -16.77 -10.70 -3.53
C TRP A 200 -18.15 -10.04 -3.66
N LYS A 201 -18.83 -9.87 -2.53
CA LYS A 201 -20.12 -9.18 -2.44
C LYS A 201 -19.97 -7.98 -1.50
N PRO A 202 -20.02 -6.73 -2.02
CA PRO A 202 -19.93 -5.56 -1.17
C PRO A 202 -21.07 -5.53 -0.15
N GLU A 203 -20.75 -5.15 1.09
CA GLU A 203 -21.73 -5.14 2.19
C GLU A 203 -22.87 -4.14 1.94
N ASN A 204 -22.64 -3.12 1.11
CA ASN A 204 -23.64 -2.08 0.77
C ASN A 204 -24.45 -2.38 -0.50
N SER A 205 -24.50 -3.64 -0.96
CA SER A 205 -25.28 -4.04 -2.14
C SER A 205 -26.79 -4.19 -1.86
N THR A 206 -27.27 -3.87 -0.65
CA THR A 206 -28.69 -3.93 -0.28
C THR A 206 -29.34 -2.55 -0.14
N SER A 207 -30.32 -2.32 -1.02
CA SER A 207 -31.45 -1.39 -0.97
C SER A 207 -31.26 0.08 -1.40
N SER A 208 -31.68 0.38 -2.62
CA SER A 208 -32.64 1.47 -2.91
C SER A 208 -33.16 1.35 -4.35
N SER A 209 -33.97 0.32 -4.60
CA SER A 209 -35.05 0.52 -5.58
C SER A 209 -36.14 1.31 -4.85
N PRO A 210 -36.54 2.51 -5.30
CA PRO A 210 -37.70 3.18 -4.73
C PRO A 210 -38.94 2.33 -5.02
N PRO A 211 -39.91 2.24 -4.10
CA PRO A 211 -41.20 1.66 -4.42
C PRO A 211 -41.86 2.47 -5.54
N LEU A 212 -42.43 1.74 -6.51
CA LEU A 212 -43.27 2.27 -7.59
C LEU A 212 -44.47 3.05 -7.05
#